data_AF-A0A7X7XB48-F1
#
_entry.id   AF-A0A7X7XB48-F1
#
_cell.length_a   1.000
_cell.length_b   1.000
_cell.length_c   1.000
_cell.angle_alpha   90.00
_cell.angle_beta   90.00
_cell.angle_gamma   90.00
#
_symmetry.space_group_name_H-M   'P 1'
#
loop_
_entity.id
_entity.type
_entity.pdbx_description
1 polymer ?
#
loop_
_entity_poly.entity_id
_entity_poly.type
_entity_poly.pdbx_seq_one_letter_code
_entity_poly.pdbx_strand_id
1 'polypeptide(L)'
;MSEERKSSLRTIEVTLGGRRYPVKTSLDEKTTERVIEMLKEAFSHTPHRISREERLLLTSLHLAYNMASLEKRLQKALKEAEGQVRISDE
;
A
#
# COMPACT_ATOMS: atom_id res chain seq x y z
N MET A 1 -2.97 -19.58 -27.52
CA MET A 1 -1.77 -19.81 -26.69
C MET A 1 -1.33 -18.47 -26.15
N SER A 2 -1.83 -18.11 -24.96
CA SER A 2 -1.53 -16.82 -24.34
C SER A 2 -0.36 -17.04 -23.41
N GLU A 3 0.78 -16.40 -23.69
CA GLU A 3 1.97 -16.44 -22.85
C GLU A 3 1.59 -16.02 -21.42
N GLU A 4 1.61 -16.97 -20.49
CA GLU A 4 1.68 -16.69 -19.07
C GLU A 4 2.91 -15.81 -18.86
N ARG A 5 2.67 -14.53 -18.56
CA ARG A 5 3.68 -13.66 -17.97
C ARG A 5 4.14 -14.36 -16.69
N LYS A 6 5.23 -15.13 -16.76
CA LYS A 6 5.96 -15.60 -15.59
C LYS A 6 6.42 -14.35 -14.85
N SER A 7 5.60 -13.85 -13.93
CA SER A 7 6.06 -12.92 -12.91
C SER A 7 7.06 -13.74 -12.09
N SER A 8 8.34 -13.59 -12.38
CA SER A 8 9.39 -14.28 -11.64
C SER A 8 9.37 -13.74 -10.22
N LEU A 9 8.74 -14.48 -9.31
CA LEU A 9 8.73 -14.15 -7.90
C LEU A 9 10.19 -14.11 -7.42
N ARG A 10 10.63 -12.95 -6.96
CA ARG A 10 11.93 -12.79 -6.28
C ARG A 10 11.72 -12.69 -4.79
N THR A 11 12.67 -13.19 -4.01
CA THR A 11 12.67 -12.99 -2.57
C THR A 11 13.40 -11.70 -2.23
N ILE A 12 12.78 -10.89 -1.40
CA ILE A 12 13.35 -9.66 -0.83
C ILE A 12 13.43 -9.79 0.69
N GLU A 13 14.36 -9.08 1.30
CA GLU A 13 14.51 -9.02 2.75
C GLU A 13 13.88 -7.73 3.29
N VAL A 14 12.79 -7.85 4.05
CA VAL A 14 12.11 -6.71 4.67
C VAL A 14 12.50 -6.65 6.14
N THR A 15 13.10 -5.55 6.58
CA THR A 15 13.39 -5.32 8.01
C THR A 15 12.33 -4.41 8.61
N LEU A 16 11.61 -4.91 9.62
CA LEU A 16 10.56 -4.18 10.33
C LEU A 16 10.52 -4.58 11.82
N GLY A 17 10.39 -3.61 12.73
CA GLY A 17 10.30 -3.89 14.17
C GLY A 17 11.46 -4.71 14.75
N GLY A 18 12.67 -4.53 14.19
CA GLY A 18 13.88 -5.25 14.60
C GLY A 18 13.97 -6.71 14.11
N ARG A 19 13.07 -7.15 13.22
CA ARG A 19 13.13 -8.47 12.60
C ARG A 19 13.28 -8.37 11.09
N ARG A 20 13.89 -9.40 10.50
CA ARG A 20 14.01 -9.59 9.06
C ARG A 20 12.97 -10.61 8.61
N TYR A 21 12.31 -10.30 7.51
CA TYR A 21 11.23 -11.09 6.92
C TYR A 21 11.57 -11.35 5.45
N PRO A 22 11.86 -12.60 5.06
CA PRO A 22 11.98 -12.96 3.66
C PRO A 22 10.58 -12.97 3.03
N VAL A 23 10.36 -12.11 2.04
CA VAL A 23 9.05 -11.96 1.35
C VAL A 23 9.23 -12.26 -0.14
N LYS A 24 8.35 -13.08 -0.71
CA LYS A 24 8.30 -13.30 -2.16
C LYS A 24 7.40 -12.24 -2.80
N THR A 25 7.89 -11.57 -3.82
CA THR A 25 7.14 -10.55 -4.55
C THR A 25 7.45 -10.58 -6.04
N SER A 26 6.47 -10.16 -6.84
CA SER A 26 6.60 -9.92 -8.27
C SER A 26 6.77 -8.44 -8.62
N LEU A 27 6.74 -7.56 -7.61
CA LEU A 27 6.93 -6.13 -7.79
C LEU A 27 8.35 -5.84 -8.30
N ASP A 28 8.45 -4.88 -9.22
CA ASP A 28 9.73 -4.33 -9.64
C ASP A 28 10.44 -3.64 -8.46
N GLU A 29 11.73 -3.38 -8.63
CA GLU A 29 12.58 -2.84 -7.57
C GLU A 29 12.12 -1.49 -7.04
N LYS A 30 11.83 -0.55 -7.94
CA LYS A 30 11.39 0.79 -7.58
C LYS A 30 10.06 0.77 -6.83
N THR A 31 9.10 -0.04 -7.30
CA THR A 31 7.82 -0.21 -6.62
C THR A 31 8.00 -0.89 -5.25
N THR A 32 8.86 -1.90 -5.17
CA THR A 32 9.19 -2.60 -3.92
C THR A 32 9.74 -1.64 -2.87
N GLU A 33 10.73 -0.83 -3.22
CA GLU A 33 11.35 0.14 -2.31
C GLU A 33 10.33 1.11 -1.74
N ARG A 34 9.50 1.70 -2.62
CA ARG A 34 8.45 2.64 -2.21
C ARG A 34 7.42 1.99 -1.27
N VAL A 35 7.02 0.75 -1.54
CA VAL A 35 6.08 0.01 -0.66
C VAL A 35 6.71 -0.26 0.71
N ILE A 36 8.01 -0.62 0.76
CA ILE A 36 8.72 -0.84 2.02
C ILE A 36 8.84 0.45 2.82
N GLU A 37 9.11 1.58 2.17
CA GLU A 37 9.17 2.89 2.84
C GLU A 37 7.82 3.25 3.48
N MET A 38 6.72 3.13 2.72
CA MET A 38 5.37 3.36 3.26
C MET A 38 5.04 2.43 4.43
N LEU A 39 5.45 1.16 4.35
CA LEU A 39 5.26 0.19 5.44
C LEU A 39 6.04 0.60 6.70
N LYS A 40 7.31 1.01 6.55
CA LYS A 40 8.16 1.46 7.66
C LYS A 40 7.61 2.72 8.31
N GLU A 41 7.17 3.67 7.49
CA GLU A 41 6.53 4.90 7.95
C GLU A 41 5.26 4.59 8.74
N ALA A 42 4.35 3.77 8.20
CA ALA A 42 3.13 3.37 8.90
C ALA A 42 3.44 2.64 10.23
N PHE A 43 4.43 1.75 10.24
CA PHE A 43 4.85 1.06 11.45
C PHE A 43 5.45 2.02 12.51
N SER A 44 6.16 3.06 12.08
CA SER A 44 6.78 4.05 12.98
C SER A 44 5.73 4.83 13.79
N HIS A 45 4.53 5.02 13.22
CA HIS A 45 3.40 5.69 13.88
C HIS A 45 2.66 4.80 14.88
N THR A 46 2.96 3.49 14.94
CA THR A 46 2.30 2.60 15.90
C THR A 46 2.85 2.76 17.33
N PRO A 47 2.00 2.65 18.38
CA PRO A 47 2.44 2.79 19.75
C PRO A 47 3.53 1.77 20.12
N HIS A 48 4.52 2.22 20.91
CA HIS A 48 5.66 1.38 21.30
C HIS A 48 5.40 0.55 22.58
N ARG A 49 4.31 0.84 23.30
CA ARG A 49 3.96 0.19 24.59
C ARG A 49 3.18 -1.11 24.44
N ILE A 50 2.90 -1.52 23.20
CA ILE A 50 2.14 -2.72 22.87
C ILE A 50 3.05 -3.79 22.27
N SER A 51 2.53 -5.02 22.19
CA SER A 51 3.29 -6.13 21.62
C SER A 51 3.65 -5.88 20.15
N ARG A 52 4.76 -6.45 19.69
CA ARG A 52 5.18 -6.31 18.29
C ARG A 52 4.12 -6.86 17.32
N GLU A 53 3.47 -7.97 17.67
CA GLU A 53 2.41 -8.56 16.85
C GLU A 53 1.22 -7.61 16.71
N GLU A 54 0.79 -7.01 17.82
CA GLU A 54 -0.26 -6.00 17.82
C GLU A 54 0.15 -4.77 16.99
N ARG A 55 1.42 -4.34 17.05
CA ARG A 55 1.93 -3.25 16.19
C ARG A 55 1.83 -3.59 14.71
N LEU A 56 2.20 -4.81 14.32
CA LEU A 56 2.09 -5.26 12.93
C LEU A 56 0.63 -5.28 12.47
N LEU A 57 -0.28 -5.75 13.33
CA LEU A 57 -1.71 -5.75 13.04
C LEU A 57 -2.26 -4.32 12.90
N LEU A 58 -1.93 -3.42 13.82
CA LEU A 58 -2.32 -2.01 13.74
C LEU A 58 -1.76 -1.31 12.50
N THR A 59 -0.51 -1.62 12.13
CA THR A 59 0.09 -1.11 10.88
C THR A 59 -0.73 -1.55 9.68
N SER A 60 -1.13 -2.83 9.65
CA SER A 60 -1.95 -3.40 8.58
C SER A 60 -3.33 -2.74 8.51
N LEU A 61 -3.98 -2.53 9.66
CA LEU A 61 -5.26 -1.83 9.76
C LEU A 61 -5.16 -0.38 9.27
N HIS A 62 -4.09 0.32 9.64
CA HIS A 62 -3.87 1.70 9.22
C HIS A 62 -3.66 1.80 7.70
N LEU A 63 -2.85 0.91 7.12
CA LEU A 63 -2.64 0.87 5.67
C LEU A 63 -3.94 0.51 4.91
N ALA A 64 -4.71 -0.46 5.41
CA ALA A 64 -6.00 -0.82 4.83
C ALA A 64 -7.01 0.33 4.87
N TYR A 65 -7.10 1.03 6.01
CA TYR A 65 -7.93 2.22 6.15
C TYR A 65 -7.51 3.32 5.16
N ASN A 66 -6.21 3.57 5.01
CA ASN A 66 -5.71 4.57 4.08
C ASN A 66 -6.08 4.23 2.63
N MET A 67 -5.98 2.96 2.23
CA MET A 67 -6.41 2.52 0.89
C MET A 67 -7.91 2.73 0.67
N ALA A 68 -8.75 2.33 1.62
CA ALA A 68 -10.21 2.52 1.53
C ALA A 68 -10.60 4.02 1.52
N SER A 69 -9.91 4.84 2.31
CA SER A 69 -10.11 6.29 2.35
C SER A 69 -9.70 6.96 1.04
N LEU A 70 -8.56 6.56 0.47
CA LEU A 70 -8.10 7.03 -0.84
C LEU A 70 -9.05 6.64 -1.96
N GLU A 71 -9.55 5.40 -1.97
CA GLU A 71 -10.55 4.94 -2.94
C GLU A 71 -11.80 5.82 -2.89
N LYS A 72 -12.35 6.06 -1.69
CA LYS A 72 -13.53 6.92 -1.52
C LYS A 72 -13.28 8.35 -1.99
N ARG A 73 -12.12 8.92 -1.67
CA ARG A 73 -11.73 10.28 -2.10
C ARG A 73 -11.56 10.37 -3.61
N LEU A 74 -10.97 9.35 -4.23
CA LEU A 74 -10.79 9.26 -5.67
C LEU A 74 -12.14 9.14 -6.39
N GLN A 75 -13.03 8.26 -5.92
CA GLN A 75 -14.39 8.13 -6.45
C GLN A 75 -15.18 9.45 -6.35
N LYS A 76 -15.02 10.19 -5.25
CA LYS A 76 -15.62 11.51 -5.09
C LYS A 76 -15.06 12.51 -6.12
N ALA A 77 -13.73 12.60 -6.23
CA ALA A 77 -13.06 13.52 -7.16
C ALA A 77 -13.42 13.22 -8.63
N LEU A 78 -13.52 11.95 -9.00
CA LEU A 78 -13.95 11.54 -10.35
C LEU A 78 -15.38 12.00 -10.65
N LYS A 79 -16.32 11.81 -9.72
CA LYS A 79 -17.70 12.28 -9.88
C LYS A 79 -17.79 13.81 -10.01
N GLU A 80 -16.99 14.54 -9.22
CA GLU A 80 -16.94 16.00 -9.27
C GLU A 80 -16.37 16.49 -10.60
N ALA A 81 -15.30 15.86 -11.11
CA ALA A 81 -14.73 16.18 -12.41
C ALA A 81 -15.73 15.91 -13.56
N GLU A 82 -16.41 14.76 -13.55
CA GLU A 82 -17.45 14.44 -14.55
C GLU A 82 -18.64 15.40 -14.49
N GLY A 83 -19.04 15.84 -13.29
CA GLY A 83 -20.10 16.83 -13.10
C GLY A 83 -19.72 18.23 -13.59
N GLN A 84 -18.45 18.64 -13.42
CA GLN A 84 -17.94 19.93 -13.91
C GLN A 84 -17.81 19.96 -15.44
N VAL A 85 -17.45 18.85 -16.07
CA VAL A 85 -17.41 18.73 -17.55
C VAL A 85 -18.78 19.00 -18.15
N ARG A 86 -19.86 18.50 -17.52
CA ARG A 86 -21.23 18.68 -18.04
C ARG A 86 -21.80 20.09 -17.90
N ILE A 87 -21.26 20.93 -17.02
CA ILE A 87 -21.72 22.31 -16.81
C ILE A 87 -20.98 23.30 -17.73
N SER A 88 -19.85 22.87 -18.32
CA SER A 88 -18.99 23.74 -19.14
C SER A 88 -19.31 23.70 -20.65
N ASP A 89 -20.26 22.85 -21.06
CA ASP A 89 -20.67 22.62 -22.46
C ASP A 89 -22.01 23.32 -22.82
N GLU A 90 -22.54 24.19 -21.96
CA GLU A 90 -23.71 25.08 -22.20
C GLU A 90 -23.32 26.56 -22.15
#